data_AF-A0A6M2E4N8-F1
#
_entry.id   AF-A0A6M2E4N8-F1
#
_cell.length_a   1.000
_cell.length_b   1.000
_cell.length_c   1.000
_cell.angle_alpha   90.00
_cell.angle_beta   90.00
_cell.angle_gamma   90.00
#
_symmetry.space_group_name_H-M   'P 1'
#
loop_
_entity.id
_entity.type
_entity.pdbx_description
1 polymer ?
#
loop_
_entity_poly.entity_id
_entity_poly.type
_entity_poly.pdbx_seq_one_letter_code
_entity_poly.pdbx_strand_id
1 'polypeptide(L)'
;MIFTLLLYLGIMSMAPAEEPIETNANTVDLDIMQMVQVEEMLVVIERTHTPDTTFRCLSALNKGRLSNRLYKYALKARNGTAIDAPYVEHIVNVSLAPLLSSSGYSSSYTDHAGTTFTMTLKQKDSNGTCFVIYVRKSTGQKGCELLLRASALHTGIAVVCDTYFTKHCPEPSIELHRDDCIYDESN
;
A
#
# COMPACT_ATOMS: atom_id res chain seq x y z
N MET A 1 -53.09 54.96 -5.75
CA MET A 1 -51.90 54.43 -6.47
C MET A 1 -51.15 53.58 -5.46
N ILE A 2 -51.54 52.32 -5.38
CA ILE A 2 -50.83 51.14 -5.92
C ILE A 2 -49.71 50.69 -4.97
N PHE A 3 -50.06 49.63 -4.24
CA PHE A 3 -49.21 48.75 -3.45
C PHE A 3 -48.12 48.12 -4.31
N THR A 4 -46.90 48.03 -3.79
CA THR A 4 -45.95 46.99 -4.21
C THR A 4 -45.15 46.52 -3.00
N LEU A 5 -45.68 45.50 -2.33
CA LEU A 5 -44.95 44.63 -1.42
C LEU A 5 -44.08 43.71 -2.29
N LEU A 6 -42.76 43.89 -2.24
CA LEU A 6 -41.80 42.99 -2.87
C LEU A 6 -41.73 41.69 -2.07
N LEU A 7 -42.33 40.66 -2.66
CA LEU A 7 -42.32 39.27 -2.22
C LEU A 7 -40.90 38.71 -2.36
N TYR A 8 -40.14 38.56 -1.27
CA TYR A 8 -38.92 37.76 -1.27
C TYR A 8 -39.31 36.27 -1.26
N LEU A 9 -39.36 35.67 -2.44
CA LEU A 9 -39.42 34.21 -2.59
C LEU A 9 -38.04 33.64 -2.23
N GLY A 10 -37.98 32.96 -1.09
CA GLY A 10 -36.84 32.15 -0.68
C GLY A 10 -36.64 30.99 -1.65
N ILE A 11 -35.47 30.96 -2.28
CA ILE A 11 -34.95 29.76 -2.92
C ILE A 11 -34.21 28.98 -1.83
N MET A 12 -34.88 28.01 -1.21
CA MET A 12 -34.16 26.95 -0.52
C MET A 12 -33.52 26.10 -1.61
N SER A 13 -32.22 26.25 -1.82
CA SER A 13 -31.46 25.22 -2.52
C SER A 13 -31.55 23.97 -1.66
N MET A 14 -32.31 22.97 -2.09
CA MET A 14 -32.09 21.60 -1.62
C MET A 14 -30.70 21.23 -2.11
N ALA A 15 -29.71 21.32 -1.22
CA ALA A 15 -28.49 20.54 -1.41
C ALA A 15 -28.96 19.09 -1.56
N PRO A 16 -28.51 18.35 -2.60
CA PRO A 16 -28.70 16.91 -2.56
C PRO A 16 -28.10 16.44 -1.24
N ALA A 17 -28.91 15.72 -0.45
CA ALA A 17 -28.37 14.99 0.68
C ALA A 17 -27.21 14.18 0.13
N GLU A 18 -25.98 14.44 0.59
CA GLU A 18 -24.88 13.51 0.38
C GLU A 18 -25.38 12.20 0.97
N GLU A 19 -25.70 11.25 0.08
CA GLU A 19 -25.84 9.87 0.48
C GLU A 19 -24.57 9.54 1.26
N PRO A 20 -24.67 8.92 2.44
CA PRO A 20 -23.49 8.46 3.13
C PRO A 20 -22.75 7.59 2.12
N ILE A 21 -21.54 8.00 1.73
CA ILE A 21 -20.63 7.15 0.99
C ILE A 21 -20.53 5.89 1.84
N GLU A 22 -21.24 4.84 1.42
CA GLU A 22 -21.09 3.52 1.98
C GLU A 22 -19.63 3.16 1.77
N THR A 23 -18.85 3.36 2.83
CA THR A 23 -17.50 2.85 2.98
C THR A 23 -17.61 1.35 3.21
N ASN A 24 -18.08 0.63 2.18
CA ASN A 24 -18.22 -0.82 2.22
C ASN A 24 -18.11 -1.43 0.82
N ALA A 25 -16.99 -1.15 0.14
CA ALA A 25 -16.40 -2.23 -0.62
C ALA A 25 -15.85 -3.23 0.40
N ASN A 26 -16.68 -4.19 0.80
CA ASN A 26 -16.30 -5.41 1.54
C ASN A 26 -15.27 -6.19 0.70
N THR A 27 -14.03 -5.69 0.61
CA THR A 27 -12.93 -6.44 0.03
C THR A 27 -12.41 -7.35 1.13
N VAL A 28 -12.70 -8.65 0.97
CA VAL A 28 -12.27 -9.68 1.90
C VAL A 28 -10.74 -9.66 1.97
N ASP A 29 -10.21 -9.57 3.18
CA ASP A 29 -8.78 -9.67 3.42
C ASP A 29 -8.28 -11.06 2.99
N LEU A 30 -7.27 -11.06 2.12
CA LEU A 30 -6.60 -12.26 1.65
C LEU A 30 -5.50 -12.66 2.62
N ASP A 31 -5.13 -13.93 2.60
CA ASP A 31 -4.01 -14.42 3.40
C ASP A 31 -2.67 -13.84 2.90
N ILE A 32 -2.06 -12.96 3.71
CA ILE A 32 -0.79 -12.31 3.38
C ILE A 32 0.37 -13.29 3.31
N MET A 33 0.23 -14.52 3.81
CA MET A 33 1.27 -15.55 3.66
C MET A 33 1.67 -15.77 2.20
N GLN A 34 0.75 -15.58 1.25
CA GLN A 34 1.03 -15.69 -0.18
C GLN A 34 2.03 -14.66 -0.70
N MET A 35 2.17 -13.53 -0.02
CA MET A 35 3.16 -12.49 -0.28
C MET A 35 4.40 -12.68 0.60
N VAL A 36 4.20 -13.03 1.88
CA VAL A 36 5.29 -13.21 2.86
C VAL A 36 6.20 -14.41 2.53
N GLN A 37 5.74 -15.35 1.72
CA GLN A 37 6.55 -16.49 1.29
C GLN A 37 7.24 -16.29 -0.07
N VAL A 38 7.10 -15.12 -0.69
CA VAL A 38 7.83 -14.80 -1.91
C VAL A 38 9.33 -14.76 -1.60
N GLU A 39 10.10 -15.58 -2.32
CA GLU A 39 11.56 -15.74 -2.12
C GLU A 39 12.39 -14.74 -2.92
N GLU A 40 11.79 -14.06 -3.90
CA GLU A 40 12.43 -12.98 -4.65
C GLU A 40 12.14 -11.60 -4.05
N MET A 41 12.84 -10.59 -4.55
CA MET A 41 12.61 -9.21 -4.15
C MET A 41 11.23 -8.72 -4.57
N LEU A 42 10.48 -8.17 -3.61
CA LEU A 42 9.26 -7.41 -3.86
C LEU A 42 9.62 -5.93 -3.97
N VAL A 43 9.12 -5.26 -5.00
CA VAL A 43 9.36 -3.86 -5.31
C VAL A 43 8.07 -3.08 -5.13
N VAL A 44 8.11 -1.99 -4.38
CA VAL A 44 6.96 -1.08 -4.23
C VAL A 44 6.93 -0.13 -5.43
N ILE A 45 5.88 -0.24 -6.23
CA ILE A 45 5.67 0.59 -7.42
C ILE A 45 5.02 1.91 -7.02
N GLU A 46 3.87 1.82 -6.34
CA GLU A 46 3.08 2.97 -5.91
C GLU A 46 2.62 2.83 -4.46
N ARG A 47 2.38 3.97 -3.81
CA ARG A 47 1.96 4.04 -2.42
C ARG A 47 1.10 5.26 -2.14
N THR A 48 0.05 5.10 -1.34
CA THR A 48 -0.82 6.23 -0.93
C THR A 48 -0.59 6.72 0.50
N HIS A 49 0.05 5.92 1.36
CA HIS A 49 0.43 6.39 2.69
C HIS A 49 1.79 7.08 2.69
N THR A 50 1.96 8.13 3.51
CA THR A 50 3.22 8.89 3.57
C THR A 50 3.70 9.32 2.16
N PRO A 51 2.85 9.97 1.34
CA PRO A 51 3.24 10.37 -0.02
C PRO A 51 4.37 11.40 0.01
N ASP A 52 4.48 12.18 1.09
CA ASP A 52 5.55 13.16 1.32
C ASP A 52 6.87 12.47 1.72
N THR A 53 7.51 11.78 0.77
CA THR A 53 8.82 11.15 0.97
C THR A 53 9.79 11.44 -0.17
N THR A 54 11.07 11.53 0.20
CA THR A 54 12.18 11.59 -0.76
C THR A 54 12.72 10.20 -1.13
N PHE A 55 12.35 9.14 -0.38
CA PHE A 55 12.81 7.78 -0.67
C PHE A 55 12.24 7.28 -2.00
N ARG A 56 13.05 6.50 -2.73
CA ARG A 56 12.68 5.81 -3.98
C ARG A 56 13.20 4.38 -3.98
N CYS A 57 12.82 3.59 -4.96
CA CYS A 57 13.29 2.21 -5.14
C CYS A 57 13.06 1.35 -3.90
N LEU A 58 11.89 1.49 -3.26
CA LEU A 58 11.55 0.71 -2.08
C LEU A 58 11.40 -0.75 -2.48
N SER A 59 12.04 -1.62 -1.72
CA SER A 59 11.97 -3.07 -1.94
C SER A 59 12.07 -3.84 -0.63
N ALA A 60 11.53 -5.06 -0.63
CA ALA A 60 11.55 -5.99 0.48
C ALA A 60 12.02 -7.36 -0.02
N LEU A 61 13.04 -7.92 0.63
CA LEU A 61 13.54 -9.27 0.35
C LEU A 61 13.38 -10.15 1.59
N ASN A 62 12.73 -11.31 1.41
CA ASN A 62 12.61 -12.30 2.47
C ASN A 62 13.97 -12.96 2.71
N LYS A 63 14.53 -12.79 3.91
CA LYS A 63 15.81 -13.39 4.32
C LYS A 63 15.63 -14.71 5.08
N GLY A 64 14.40 -15.21 5.15
CA GLY A 64 14.07 -16.52 5.69
C GLY A 64 13.12 -16.48 6.88
N ARG A 65 12.61 -17.66 7.19
CA ARG A 65 11.67 -17.90 8.28
C ARG A 65 12.41 -18.14 9.59
N LEU A 66 12.06 -17.40 10.63
CA LEU A 66 12.58 -17.58 11.99
C LEU A 66 11.70 -18.53 12.84
N SER A 67 10.39 -18.52 12.60
CA SER A 67 9.43 -19.46 13.20
C SER A 67 8.17 -19.54 12.33
N ASN A 68 7.18 -20.35 12.72
CA ASN A 68 5.93 -20.50 11.96
C ASN A 68 5.19 -19.18 11.68
N ARG A 69 5.39 -18.15 12.51
CA ARG A 69 4.72 -16.85 12.39
C ARG A 69 5.68 -15.66 12.41
N LEU A 70 6.97 -15.90 12.14
CA LEU A 70 7.99 -14.86 12.21
C LEU A 70 8.99 -15.04 11.06
N TYR A 71 9.17 -13.98 10.27
CA TYR A 71 10.04 -13.94 9.10
C TYR A 71 11.01 -12.77 9.22
N LYS A 72 12.23 -12.95 8.71
CA LYS A 72 13.22 -11.88 8.62
C LYS A 72 13.16 -11.27 7.23
N TYR A 73 13.11 -9.95 7.17
CA TYR A 73 13.09 -9.20 5.91
C TYR A 73 14.20 -8.16 5.86
N ALA A 74 14.80 -7.99 4.69
CA ALA A 74 15.62 -6.83 4.37
C ALA A 74 14.76 -5.82 3.61
N LEU A 75 14.54 -4.65 4.20
CA LEU A 75 13.87 -3.52 3.58
C LEU A 75 14.93 -2.57 3.05
N LYS A 76 14.90 -2.28 1.75
CA LYS A 76 15.89 -1.43 1.07
C LYS A 76 15.19 -0.27 0.37
N ALA A 77 15.83 0.90 0.38
CA ALA A 77 15.34 2.07 -0.33
C ALA A 77 16.51 2.98 -0.75
N ARG A 78 16.39 3.69 -1.86
CA ARG A 78 17.26 4.80 -2.23
C ARG A 78 16.90 6.02 -1.39
N ASN A 79 17.86 6.54 -0.62
CA ASN A 79 17.69 7.69 0.28
C ASN A 79 17.77 9.02 -0.47
N GLY A 80 16.83 9.24 -1.37
CA GLY A 80 16.74 10.45 -2.17
C GLY A 80 16.15 10.21 -3.55
N THR A 81 15.93 11.31 -4.25
CA THR A 81 15.40 11.33 -5.61
C THR A 81 16.47 11.43 -6.69
N ALA A 82 17.73 11.67 -6.33
CA ALA A 82 18.85 11.67 -7.27
C ALA A 82 19.26 10.22 -7.60
N ILE A 83 19.74 10.00 -8.82
CA ILE A 83 20.15 8.67 -9.31
C ILE A 83 21.32 8.09 -8.48
N ASP A 84 22.22 8.96 -8.03
CA ASP A 84 23.42 8.65 -7.24
C ASP A 84 23.18 8.68 -5.73
N ALA A 85 21.95 8.94 -5.29
CA ALA A 85 21.62 8.90 -3.87
C ALA A 85 21.88 7.49 -3.31
N PRO A 86 22.45 7.37 -2.10
CA PRO A 86 22.83 6.07 -1.55
C PRO A 86 21.59 5.24 -1.21
N TYR A 87 21.73 3.92 -1.32
CA TYR A 87 20.74 2.98 -0.78
C TYR A 87 20.98 2.75 0.70
N VAL A 88 19.89 2.64 1.45
CA VAL A 88 19.86 2.22 2.85
C VAL A 88 19.10 0.91 2.97
N GLU A 89 19.54 0.06 3.90
CA GLU A 89 18.90 -1.23 4.19
C GLU A 89 18.65 -1.38 5.69
N HIS A 90 17.50 -1.95 6.03
CA HIS A 90 17.12 -2.27 7.39
C HIS A 90 16.57 -3.69 7.48
N ILE A 91 17.09 -4.45 8.46
CA ILE A 91 16.57 -5.78 8.77
C ILE A 91 15.44 -5.65 9.78
N VAL A 92 14.27 -6.20 9.45
CA VAL A 92 13.10 -6.24 10.32
C VAL A 92 12.59 -7.66 10.50
N ASN A 93 11.88 -7.89 11.61
CA ASN A 93 11.13 -9.12 11.83
C ASN A 93 9.65 -8.88 11.55
N VAL A 94 9.12 -9.57 10.55
CA VAL A 94 7.71 -9.54 10.17
C VAL A 94 6.99 -10.66 10.90
N SER A 95 6.04 -10.30 11.77
CA SER A 95 5.19 -11.22 12.53
C SER A 95 3.85 -11.43 11.82
N LEU A 96 3.28 -12.63 11.92
CA LEU A 96 1.95 -12.96 11.40
C LEU A 96 0.90 -13.05 12.51
N ALA A 97 -0.25 -12.42 12.29
CA ALA A 97 -1.40 -12.47 13.18
C ALA A 97 -2.66 -12.93 12.41
N PRO A 98 -3.48 -13.84 12.97
CA PRO A 98 -4.71 -14.29 12.32
C PRO A 98 -5.62 -13.11 11.94
N LEU A 99 -6.27 -13.21 10.78
CA LEU A 99 -7.33 -12.27 10.41
C LEU A 99 -8.56 -12.48 11.31
N LEU A 100 -9.24 -11.40 11.65
CA LEU A 100 -10.45 -11.45 12.50
C LEU A 100 -11.70 -11.84 11.71
N SER A 101 -11.75 -11.47 10.43
CA SER A 101 -12.94 -11.54 9.56
C SER A 101 -12.88 -12.67 8.52
N SER A 102 -11.74 -13.36 8.38
CA SER A 102 -11.55 -14.41 7.39
C SER A 102 -10.47 -15.41 7.84
N SER A 103 -10.35 -16.52 7.11
CA SER A 103 -9.19 -17.41 7.25
C SER A 103 -7.95 -16.77 6.65
N GLY A 104 -6.83 -16.82 7.36
CA GLY A 104 -5.53 -16.35 6.88
C GLY A 104 -4.84 -15.43 7.87
N TYR A 105 -3.81 -14.73 7.41
CA TYR A 105 -2.99 -13.87 8.25
C TYR A 105 -2.93 -12.43 7.72
N SER A 106 -2.80 -11.50 8.65
CA SER A 106 -2.18 -10.19 8.45
C SER A 106 -0.73 -10.25 8.91
N SER A 107 0.07 -9.25 8.55
CA SER A 107 1.45 -9.15 9.00
C SER A 107 1.77 -7.81 9.63
N SER A 108 2.80 -7.78 10.45
CA SER A 108 3.28 -6.53 11.04
C SER A 108 4.79 -6.53 11.29
N TYR A 109 5.43 -5.38 11.17
CA TYR A 109 6.79 -5.14 11.64
C TYR A 109 6.88 -3.78 12.33
N THR A 110 7.94 -3.57 13.11
CA THR A 110 8.28 -2.28 13.71
C THR A 110 9.60 -1.81 13.12
N ASP A 111 9.65 -0.58 12.62
CA ASP A 111 10.88 0.02 12.10
C ASP A 111 11.81 0.50 13.22
N HIS A 112 13.00 0.99 12.85
CA HIS A 112 13.98 1.51 13.82
C HIS A 112 13.49 2.78 14.54
N ALA A 113 12.51 3.49 13.99
CA ALA A 113 11.90 4.65 14.64
C ALA A 113 10.80 4.27 15.63
N GLY A 114 10.50 2.97 15.80
CA GLY A 114 9.43 2.49 16.68
C GLY A 114 8.03 2.56 16.06
N THR A 115 7.92 2.89 14.77
CA THR A 115 6.64 2.88 14.06
C THR A 115 6.29 1.46 13.69
N THR A 116 5.11 1.01 14.14
CA THR A 116 4.59 -0.32 13.78
C THR A 116 3.72 -0.20 12.54
N PHE A 117 4.00 -1.05 11.55
CA PHE A 117 3.28 -1.18 10.30
C PHE A 117 2.48 -2.47 10.37
N THR A 118 1.16 -2.38 10.22
CA THR A 118 0.27 -3.53 10.07
C THR A 118 -0.20 -3.57 8.63
N MET A 119 -0.01 -4.71 7.97
CA MET A 119 -0.26 -4.90 6.55
C MET A 119 -1.29 -6.01 6.34
N THR A 120 -2.19 -5.80 5.39
CA THR A 120 -3.20 -6.77 5.00
C THR A 120 -3.23 -6.91 3.49
N LEU A 121 -3.24 -8.14 2.98
CA LEU A 121 -3.30 -8.37 1.54
C LEU A 121 -4.72 -8.15 1.04
N LYS A 122 -4.85 -7.33 0.01
CA LYS A 122 -6.14 -6.91 -0.55
C LYS A 122 -6.39 -7.49 -1.94
N GLN A 123 -5.36 -7.55 -2.77
CA GLN A 123 -5.44 -8.13 -4.11
C GLN A 123 -4.10 -8.75 -4.49
N LYS A 124 -4.15 -9.75 -5.35
CA LYS A 124 -2.99 -10.29 -6.08
C LYS A 124 -3.46 -10.81 -7.44
N ASP A 125 -2.56 -11.06 -8.36
CA ASP A 125 -2.88 -11.84 -9.56
C ASP A 125 -2.78 -13.36 -9.30
N SER A 126 -3.15 -14.15 -10.30
CA SER A 126 -3.12 -15.61 -10.21
C SER A 126 -1.71 -16.16 -10.09
N ASN A 127 -0.73 -15.52 -10.72
CA ASN A 127 0.66 -15.96 -10.74
C ASN A 127 1.45 -15.42 -9.53
N GLY A 128 0.87 -14.49 -8.78
CA GLY A 128 1.50 -13.84 -7.64
C GLY A 128 2.64 -12.92 -8.06
N THR A 129 2.61 -12.36 -9.27
CA THR A 129 3.52 -11.36 -9.79
C THR A 129 3.24 -9.96 -9.26
N CYS A 130 2.01 -9.67 -8.85
CA CYS A 130 1.60 -8.42 -8.24
C CYS A 130 0.80 -8.62 -6.96
N PHE A 131 0.90 -7.63 -6.07
CA PHE A 131 0.18 -7.59 -4.80
C PHE A 131 -0.27 -6.16 -4.51
N VAL A 132 -1.48 -6.00 -3.99
CA VAL A 132 -1.94 -4.76 -3.36
C VAL A 132 -2.15 -5.04 -1.88
N ILE A 133 -1.46 -4.30 -1.03
CA ILE A 133 -1.64 -4.36 0.42
C ILE A 133 -2.23 -3.07 0.95
N TYR A 134 -2.95 -3.16 2.06
CA TYR A 134 -3.35 -2.03 2.86
C TYR A 134 -2.49 -1.95 4.12
N VAL A 135 -1.94 -0.78 4.39
CA VAL A 135 -1.00 -0.52 5.49
C VAL A 135 -1.65 0.43 6.50
N ARG A 136 -1.53 0.10 7.78
CA ARG A 136 -1.85 0.97 8.92
C ARG A 136 -0.60 1.16 9.77
N LYS A 137 -0.23 2.41 10.04
CA LYS A 137 0.88 2.76 10.93
C LYS A 137 0.36 3.06 12.33
N SER A 138 1.17 2.77 13.35
CA SER A 138 0.88 3.17 14.74
C SER A 138 0.78 4.69 14.92
N THR A 139 1.31 5.47 13.98
CA THR A 139 1.19 6.94 13.92
C THR A 139 -0.18 7.43 13.41
N GLY A 140 -1.08 6.52 13.03
CA GLY A 140 -2.40 6.83 12.48
C GLY A 140 -2.44 6.98 10.96
N GLN A 141 -1.29 7.07 10.29
CA GLN A 141 -1.22 7.07 8.82
C GLN A 141 -1.65 5.72 8.25
N LYS A 142 -2.35 5.74 7.12
CA LYS A 142 -2.89 4.55 6.46
C LYS A 142 -2.95 4.76 4.94
N GLY A 143 -3.02 3.67 4.18
CA GLY A 143 -3.12 3.72 2.73
C GLY A 143 -2.72 2.39 2.10
N CYS A 144 -2.57 2.38 0.79
CA CYS A 144 -2.20 1.19 0.02
C CYS A 144 -0.74 1.22 -0.43
N GLU A 145 -0.21 0.03 -0.73
CA GLU A 145 0.99 -0.17 -1.52
C GLU A 145 0.69 -1.17 -2.65
N LEU A 146 1.14 -0.84 -3.86
CA LEU A 146 1.15 -1.75 -5.01
C LEU A 146 2.58 -2.27 -5.19
N LEU A 147 2.73 -3.59 -5.12
CA LEU A 147 4.01 -4.26 -5.19
C LEU A 147 4.06 -5.22 -6.38
N LEU A 148 5.24 -5.33 -6.98
CA LEU A 148 5.56 -6.36 -7.96
C LEU A 148 6.72 -7.23 -7.46
N ARG A 149 6.76 -8.48 -7.92
CA ARG A 149 8.01 -9.24 -7.96
C ARG A 149 9.01 -8.55 -8.87
N ALA A 150 10.29 -8.53 -8.49
CA ALA A 150 11.34 -7.92 -9.31
C ALA A 150 11.40 -8.53 -10.72
N SER A 151 11.20 -9.84 -10.84
CA SER A 151 11.10 -10.53 -12.13
C SER A 151 9.94 -10.04 -13.02
N ALA A 152 8.90 -9.42 -12.45
CA ALA A 152 7.72 -8.95 -13.18
C ALA A 152 7.80 -7.47 -13.61
N LEU A 153 8.86 -6.74 -13.25
CA LEU A 153 9.00 -5.32 -13.60
C LEU A 153 8.94 -5.08 -15.12
N HIS A 154 9.54 -5.96 -15.91
CA HIS A 154 9.59 -5.83 -17.38
C HIS A 154 8.29 -6.23 -18.08
N THR A 155 7.43 -7.01 -17.42
CA THR A 155 6.12 -7.41 -17.97
C THR A 155 5.03 -6.39 -17.67
N GLY A 156 5.29 -5.46 -16.75
CA GLY A 156 4.32 -4.48 -16.28
C GLY A 156 3.38 -5.02 -15.21
N ILE A 157 2.55 -4.12 -14.68
CA ILE A 157 1.58 -4.40 -13.62
C ILE A 157 0.42 -5.22 -14.20
N ALA A 158 0.09 -6.35 -13.59
CA ALA A 158 -1.08 -7.12 -14.01
C ALA A 158 -2.36 -6.30 -13.80
N VAL A 159 -3.22 -6.28 -14.83
CA VAL A 159 -4.46 -5.47 -14.90
C VAL A 159 -5.33 -5.58 -13.64
N VAL A 160 -5.38 -6.76 -13.01
CA VAL A 160 -6.17 -6.99 -11.80
C VAL A 160 -5.67 -6.20 -10.58
N CYS A 161 -4.36 -6.07 -10.40
CA CYS A 161 -3.80 -5.29 -9.30
C CYS A 161 -3.89 -3.79 -9.59
N ASP A 162 -3.60 -3.38 -10.82
CA ASP A 162 -3.71 -1.99 -11.26
C ASP A 162 -5.14 -1.47 -11.07
N THR A 163 -6.12 -2.18 -11.64
CA THR A 163 -7.56 -1.86 -11.50
C THR A 163 -7.99 -1.80 -10.04
N TYR A 164 -7.53 -2.74 -9.21
CA TYR A 164 -7.86 -2.75 -7.80
C TYR A 164 -7.28 -1.53 -7.09
N PHE A 165 -6.00 -1.22 -7.31
CA PHE A 165 -5.32 -0.10 -6.68
C PHE A 165 -5.98 1.23 -7.05
N THR A 166 -6.16 1.50 -8.35
CA THR A 166 -6.80 2.74 -8.84
C THR A 166 -8.22 2.92 -8.28
N LYS A 167 -8.99 1.82 -8.17
CA LYS A 167 -10.38 1.88 -7.73
C LYS A 167 -10.53 2.00 -6.21
N HIS A 168 -9.68 1.33 -5.44
CA HIS A 168 -9.86 1.14 -3.99
C HIS A 168 -8.86 1.92 -3.14
N CYS A 169 -7.90 2.60 -3.76
CA CYS A 169 -6.89 3.42 -3.09
C CYS A 169 -6.91 4.85 -3.69
N PRO A 170 -8.01 5.60 -3.54
CA PRO A 170 -8.22 6.87 -4.25
C PRO A 170 -7.39 8.04 -3.69
N GLU A 171 -6.70 7.85 -2.56
CA GLU A 171 -5.85 8.89 -2.00
C GLU A 171 -4.66 9.20 -2.93
N PRO A 172 -4.10 10.43 -2.89
CA PRO A 172 -2.93 10.77 -3.68
C PRO A 172 -1.80 9.75 -3.52
N SER A 173 -1.33 9.20 -4.64
CA SER A 173 -0.24 8.23 -4.67
C SER A 173 1.10 8.89 -4.98
N ILE A 174 2.18 8.20 -4.61
CA ILE A 174 3.54 8.49 -5.04
C ILE A 174 4.10 7.27 -5.76
N GLU A 175 4.67 7.50 -6.94
CA GLU A 175 5.48 6.50 -7.64
C GLU A 175 6.86 6.41 -6.98
N LEU A 176 7.21 5.19 -6.56
CA LEU A 176 8.42 4.88 -5.82
C LEU A 176 9.44 4.12 -6.68
N HIS A 177 8.98 3.29 -7.61
CA HIS A 177 9.83 2.67 -8.62
C HIS A 177 10.24 3.71 -9.68
N ARG A 178 11.41 3.48 -10.29
CA ARG A 178 11.94 4.23 -11.42
C ARG A 178 12.83 3.30 -12.24
N ASP A 179 12.99 3.59 -13.52
CA ASP A 179 13.83 2.81 -14.43
C ASP A 179 15.31 2.75 -13.99
N ASP A 180 15.76 3.70 -13.18
CA ASP A 180 17.12 3.79 -12.65
C ASP A 180 17.31 3.08 -11.29
N CYS A 181 16.30 2.36 -10.82
CA CYS A 181 16.38 1.61 -9.58
C CYS A 181 17.23 0.34 -9.72
N ILE A 182 18.02 0.02 -8.68
CA ILE A 182 18.94 -1.12 -8.64
C ILE A 182 18.46 -2.10 -7.58
N TYR A 183 18.02 -3.28 -8.05
CA TYR A 183 17.43 -4.35 -7.26
C TYR A 183 18.33 -5.57 -7.23
N ASP A 184 19.58 -5.39 -6.79
CA ASP A 184 20.49 -6.51 -6.63
C ASP A 184 20.14 -7.32 -5.39
N GLU A 185 20.18 -8.65 -5.51
CA GLU A 185 20.17 -9.56 -4.37
C GLU A 185 21.54 -9.48 -3.68
N SER A 186 21.72 -8.49 -2.79
CA SER A 186 22.93 -8.47 -1.96
C SER A 186 22.91 -9.70 -1.04
N ASN A 187 23.81 -10.64 -1.38
CA ASN A 187 24.09 -11.91 -0.72
C ASN A 187 24.93 -11.69 0.54
#